data_AF-A0A3L9L946-F1
#
_entry.id   AF-A0A3L9L946-F1
#
_cell.length_a   1.000
_cell.length_b   1.000
_cell.length_c   1.000
_cell.angle_alpha   90.00
_cell.angle_beta   90.00
_cell.angle_gamma   90.00
#
_symmetry.space_group_name_H-M   'P 1'
#
loop_
_entity.id
_entity.type
_entity.pdbx_description
1 polymer ?
#
loop_
_entity_poly.entity_id
_entity_poly.type
_entity_poly.pdbx_seq_one_letter_code
_entity_poly.pdbx_strand_id
1 'polypeptide(L)'
;MSADGSQNKHSTEEAAVAAKHGTESGDTTETGDVAEATPGAEGAAAASSSGPERTPDGHHIVVKGRKWRATDPGIPENFRQELVDELMSARRAVRSKREHARDRVQDAKVALGERGEPWWETPSEEGLRAREAATVRALLRHRAGTTICPSDVARTLGGENWRELMPQIREVAGDMAGVGEITVQQKGETVDVRTARGPIRLAPGPELAGMPADGE
;
A
#
# COMPACT_ATOMS: atom_id res chain seq x y z
N MET A 1 12.56 21.37 -55.39
CA MET A 1 13.21 20.25 -56.09
C MET A 1 13.52 19.23 -55.01
N SER A 2 12.57 18.34 -54.73
CA SER A 2 12.58 16.93 -55.18
C SER A 2 13.47 16.09 -54.28
N ALA A 3 13.11 14.91 -53.77
CA ALA A 3 11.89 14.14 -53.63
C ALA A 3 12.25 12.96 -52.69
N ASP A 4 11.28 12.08 -52.44
CA ASP A 4 11.43 10.70 -51.94
C ASP A 4 11.60 10.53 -50.41
N GLY A 5 10.66 9.95 -49.66
CA GLY A 5 9.65 8.96 -50.02
C GLY A 5 10.24 7.56 -49.90
N SER A 6 9.90 6.84 -48.82
CA SER A 6 9.48 5.45 -48.94
C SER A 6 8.95 4.95 -47.60
N GLN A 7 7.71 4.46 -47.67
CA GLN A 7 7.01 3.74 -46.63
C GLN A 7 7.59 2.32 -46.51
N ASN A 8 7.52 1.71 -45.33
CA ASN A 8 7.39 0.26 -45.29
C ASN A 8 6.18 -0.14 -44.45
N LYS A 9 5.25 -0.81 -45.14
CA LYS A 9 4.03 -1.45 -44.62
C LYS A 9 4.27 -2.95 -44.67
N HIS A 10 3.96 -3.67 -43.60
CA HIS A 10 3.56 -5.09 -43.62
C HIS A 10 2.61 -5.27 -42.42
N SER A 11 1.29 -5.41 -42.64
CA SER A 11 0.54 -6.63 -43.02
C SER A 11 0.51 -7.71 -41.92
N THR A 12 -0.59 -7.67 -41.17
CA THR A 12 -1.55 -8.75 -40.85
C THR A 12 -1.09 -10.21 -40.93
N GLU A 13 -1.38 -10.98 -39.87
CA GLU A 13 -2.10 -12.25 -39.99
C GLU A 13 -2.84 -12.64 -38.70
N GLU A 14 -4.08 -13.08 -38.88
CA GLU A 14 -4.97 -13.75 -37.92
C GLU A 14 -4.49 -15.18 -37.59
N ALA A 15 -4.87 -15.69 -36.43
CA ALA A 15 -5.31 -17.08 -36.30
C ALA A 15 -6.25 -17.25 -35.08
N ALA A 16 -7.51 -17.57 -35.37
CA ALA A 16 -8.51 -18.09 -34.45
C ALA A 16 -8.49 -19.64 -34.43
N VAL A 17 -9.42 -20.23 -33.65
CA VAL A 17 -9.93 -21.62 -33.60
C VAL A 17 -9.57 -22.36 -32.30
N ALA A 18 -10.40 -23.17 -31.62
CA ALA A 18 -11.85 -23.31 -31.38
C ALA A 18 -12.03 -24.54 -30.45
N ALA A 19 -13.13 -24.57 -29.67
CA ALA A 19 -13.94 -25.76 -29.29
C ALA A 19 -13.32 -26.91 -28.43
N LYS A 20 -14.02 -27.74 -27.62
CA LYS A 20 -15.38 -27.87 -27.06
C LYS A 20 -15.38 -29.12 -26.11
N HIS A 21 -16.19 -29.06 -25.03
CA HIS A 21 -17.07 -30.11 -24.45
C HIS A 21 -16.53 -31.31 -23.63
N GLY A 22 -17.31 -31.67 -22.59
CA GLY A 22 -17.31 -32.99 -21.90
C GLY A 22 -17.60 -32.93 -20.37
N THR A 23 -18.80 -32.59 -19.90
CA THR A 23 -19.90 -33.46 -19.33
C THR A 23 -19.63 -34.30 -18.05
N GLU A 24 -20.61 -34.18 -17.13
CA GLU A 24 -21.18 -35.17 -16.16
C GLU A 24 -20.40 -35.52 -14.87
N SER A 25 -20.91 -35.17 -13.68
CA SER A 25 -22.01 -35.77 -12.88
C SER A 25 -21.58 -36.96 -12.02
N GLY A 26 -21.75 -36.81 -10.72
CA GLY A 26 -21.49 -37.83 -9.71
C GLY A 26 -21.96 -37.35 -8.33
N ASP A 27 -23.27 -37.46 -8.12
CA ASP A 27 -23.94 -37.38 -6.83
C ASP A 27 -23.54 -38.58 -5.96
N THR A 28 -23.19 -38.34 -4.69
CA THR A 28 -23.36 -39.34 -3.63
C THR A 28 -23.52 -38.61 -2.31
N THR A 29 -24.74 -38.69 -1.78
CA THR A 29 -25.10 -38.33 -0.42
C THR A 29 -24.63 -39.44 0.53
N GLU A 30 -23.92 -39.11 1.60
CA GLU A 30 -23.91 -39.96 2.80
C GLU A 30 -23.88 -39.11 4.08
N THR A 31 -24.89 -39.37 4.89
CA THR A 31 -25.22 -38.81 6.20
C THR A 31 -24.49 -39.52 7.34
N GLY A 32 -24.13 -38.76 8.37
CA GLY A 32 -23.95 -39.25 9.75
C GLY A 32 -22.54 -39.02 10.29
N ASP A 33 -22.36 -38.14 11.27
CA ASP A 33 -22.57 -38.46 12.69
C ASP A 33 -22.22 -37.23 13.54
N VAL A 34 -23.01 -36.98 14.57
CA VAL A 34 -22.88 -35.87 15.51
C VAL A 34 -22.08 -36.34 16.72
N ALA A 35 -20.86 -35.81 16.90
CA ALA A 35 -20.10 -35.98 18.14
C ALA A 35 -19.76 -34.62 18.74
N GLU A 36 -20.50 -34.31 19.79
CA GLU A 36 -20.33 -33.22 20.74
C GLU A 36 -18.96 -33.30 21.45
N ALA A 37 -18.17 -32.22 21.41
CA ALA A 37 -16.97 -32.06 22.21
C ALA A 37 -17.02 -30.72 22.96
N THR A 38 -17.20 -30.79 24.27
CA THR A 38 -17.11 -29.67 25.24
C THR A 38 -15.64 -29.46 25.63
N PRO A 39 -15.20 -28.22 25.98
CA PRO A 39 -13.82 -27.79 25.81
C PRO A 39 -12.93 -28.11 27.03
N GLY A 40 -11.68 -28.43 26.74
CA GLY A 40 -10.63 -28.68 27.74
C GLY A 40 -9.46 -27.71 27.58
N ALA A 41 -9.32 -26.87 28.60
CA ALA A 41 -8.09 -26.27 29.14
C ALA A 41 -7.15 -25.48 28.19
N GLU A 42 -7.12 -24.18 28.48
CA GLU A 42 -6.05 -23.22 28.20
C GLU A 42 -4.65 -23.81 28.31
N GLY A 43 -3.87 -23.56 27.25
CA GLY A 43 -2.46 -23.91 27.20
C GLY A 43 -1.84 -23.56 25.86
N ALA A 44 -2.26 -22.46 25.22
CA ALA A 44 -1.56 -21.93 24.07
C ALA A 44 -0.26 -21.29 24.57
N ALA A 45 0.79 -22.10 24.57
CA ALA A 45 2.17 -21.69 24.76
C ALA A 45 2.43 -20.38 24.03
N ALA A 46 2.75 -19.34 24.80
CA ALA A 46 3.20 -18.06 24.27
C ALA A 46 4.44 -18.32 23.42
N ALA A 47 4.27 -18.29 22.10
CA ALA A 47 5.37 -18.16 21.17
C ALA A 47 6.18 -16.92 21.60
N SER A 48 7.44 -17.14 21.98
CA SER A 48 8.32 -16.09 22.44
C SER A 48 8.44 -15.01 21.36
N SER A 49 7.74 -13.89 21.55
CA SER A 49 7.82 -12.75 20.65
C SER A 49 9.20 -12.12 20.80
N SER A 50 10.01 -12.18 19.74
CA SER A 50 11.36 -11.59 19.70
C SER A 50 11.35 -10.05 19.67
N GLY A 51 10.24 -9.44 20.08
CA GLY A 51 9.99 -8.00 20.04
C GLY A 51 9.97 -7.38 21.44
N PRO A 52 10.00 -6.04 21.54
CA PRO A 52 9.83 -5.35 22.80
C PRO A 52 8.47 -5.68 23.44
N GLU A 53 8.44 -5.65 24.77
CA GLU A 53 7.22 -5.81 25.57
C GLU A 53 6.14 -4.83 25.08
N ARG A 54 4.88 -5.26 25.07
CA ARG A 54 3.73 -4.44 24.68
C ARG A 54 2.84 -4.17 25.89
N THR A 55 2.16 -3.02 25.88
CA THR A 55 1.10 -2.74 26.84
C THR A 55 -0.08 -3.72 26.67
N PRO A 56 -0.90 -3.97 27.71
CA PRO A 56 -2.04 -4.89 27.61
C PRO A 56 -3.05 -4.56 26.52
N ASP A 57 -3.23 -3.27 26.21
CA ASP A 57 -4.06 -2.78 25.10
C ASP A 57 -3.40 -2.95 23.72
N GLY A 58 -2.13 -3.35 23.65
CA GLY A 58 -1.35 -3.51 22.42
C GLY A 58 -0.94 -2.20 21.73
N HIS A 59 -1.41 -1.04 22.22
CA HIS A 59 -1.23 0.27 21.59
C HIS A 59 0.22 0.78 21.65
N HIS A 60 1.00 0.32 22.61
CA HIS A 60 2.38 0.75 22.83
C HIS A 60 3.34 -0.42 22.98
N ILE A 61 4.58 -0.20 22.55
CA ILE A 61 5.75 -1.01 22.92
C ILE A 61 6.53 -0.29 24.02
N VAL A 62 7.17 -1.05 24.91
CA VAL A 62 7.97 -0.53 26.03
C VAL A 62 9.44 -0.85 25.77
N VAL A 63 10.25 0.20 25.64
CA VAL A 63 11.69 0.08 25.42
C VAL A 63 12.42 0.88 26.48
N LYS A 64 13.19 0.20 27.34
CA LYS A 64 13.92 0.81 28.48
C LYS A 64 13.00 1.67 29.36
N GLY A 65 11.81 1.16 29.67
CA GLY A 65 10.80 1.83 30.50
C GLY A 65 10.05 2.99 29.82
N ARG A 66 10.32 3.28 28.55
CA ARG A 66 9.60 4.32 27.79
C ARG A 66 8.59 3.70 26.83
N LYS A 67 7.38 4.24 26.81
CA LYS A 67 6.31 3.84 25.88
C LYS A 67 6.49 4.53 24.53
N TRP A 68 6.38 3.75 23.46
CA TRP A 68 6.34 4.21 22.09
C TRP A 68 5.11 3.62 21.41
N ARG A 69 4.41 4.41 20.59
CA ARG A 69 3.25 3.91 19.86
C ARG A 69 3.65 2.72 19.00
N ALA A 70 2.93 1.62 19.11
CA ALA A 70 3.15 0.45 18.29
C ALA A 70 2.67 0.72 16.85
N THR A 71 3.30 0.05 15.89
CA THR A 71 2.80 0.00 14.52
C THR A 71 1.37 -0.53 14.52
N ASP A 72 0.51 0.11 13.72
CA ASP A 72 -0.89 -0.27 13.55
C ASP A 72 -0.99 -1.76 13.16
N PRO A 73 -1.68 -2.60 13.96
CA PRO A 73 -1.82 -4.02 13.67
C PRO A 73 -2.73 -4.30 12.47
N GLY A 74 -3.58 -3.34 12.07
CA GLY A 74 -4.49 -3.45 10.91
C GLY A 74 -3.79 -3.39 9.55
N ILE A 75 -2.52 -2.97 9.50
CA ILE A 75 -1.73 -2.95 8.26
C ILE A 75 -1.39 -4.40 7.85
N PRO A 76 -1.76 -4.84 6.64
CA PRO A 76 -1.38 -6.16 6.13
C PRO A 76 0.14 -6.32 6.05
N GLU A 77 0.64 -7.53 6.31
CA GLU A 77 2.07 -7.78 6.52
C GLU A 77 2.96 -7.36 5.35
N ASN A 78 2.50 -7.55 4.11
CA ASN A 78 3.25 -7.13 2.93
C ASN A 78 3.45 -5.61 2.90
N PHE A 79 2.40 -4.81 3.17
CA PHE A 79 2.50 -3.36 3.20
C PHE A 79 3.29 -2.87 4.42
N ARG A 80 3.14 -3.56 5.56
CA ARG A 80 3.96 -3.29 6.75
C ARG A 80 5.44 -3.44 6.44
N GLN A 81 5.84 -4.52 5.76
CA GLN A 81 7.23 -4.76 5.40
C GLN A 81 7.76 -3.69 4.44
N GLU A 82 7.01 -3.31 3.40
CA GLU A 82 7.39 -2.23 2.48
C GLU A 82 7.64 -0.89 3.22
N LEU A 83 6.76 -0.54 4.17
CA LEU A 83 6.90 0.67 4.97
C LEU A 83 8.08 0.60 5.96
N VAL A 84 8.34 -0.56 6.56
CA VAL A 84 9.51 -0.78 7.41
C VAL A 84 10.80 -0.68 6.60
N ASP A 85 10.84 -1.23 5.39
CA ASP A 85 12.00 -1.16 4.51
C ASP A 85 12.32 0.29 4.11
N GLU A 86 11.30 1.08 3.75
CA GLU A 86 11.48 2.51 3.51
C GLU A 86 11.91 3.26 4.78
N LEU A 87 11.33 2.96 5.95
CA LEU A 87 11.77 3.56 7.21
C LEU A 87 13.24 3.28 7.50
N MET A 88 13.70 2.05 7.25
CA MET A 88 15.10 1.67 7.46
C MET A 88 16.01 2.31 6.41
N SER A 89 15.56 2.44 5.17
CA SER A 89 16.23 3.21 4.11
C SER A 89 16.41 4.67 4.51
N ALA A 90 15.32 5.34 4.88
CA ALA A 90 15.31 6.72 5.33
C ALA A 90 16.21 6.96 6.57
N ARG A 91 16.24 6.02 7.53
CA ARG A 91 17.16 6.10 8.68
C ARG A 91 18.63 6.02 8.27
N ARG A 92 18.98 5.18 7.28
CA ARG A 92 20.34 5.16 6.71
C ARG A 92 20.66 6.48 6.01
N ALA A 93 19.73 7.02 5.25
CA ALA A 93 19.84 8.33 4.60
C ALA A 93 20.12 9.46 5.59
N VAL A 94 19.43 9.48 6.74
CA VAL A 94 19.67 10.43 7.85
C VAL A 94 21.10 10.30 8.37
N ARG A 95 21.60 9.07 8.57
CA ARG A 95 22.98 8.84 9.04
C ARG A 95 24.01 9.36 8.04
N SER A 96 23.73 9.25 6.74
CA SER A 96 24.54 9.82 5.66
C SER A 96 24.26 11.31 5.38
N LYS A 97 23.43 11.98 6.19
CA LYS A 97 23.08 13.41 6.05
C LYS A 97 22.50 13.77 4.68
N ARG A 98 21.72 12.87 4.08
CA ARG A 98 20.99 13.15 2.83
C ARG A 98 19.86 14.17 3.11
N GLU A 99 19.58 15.02 2.13
CA GLU A 99 18.46 15.96 2.20
C GLU A 99 17.12 15.21 2.25
N HIS A 100 16.11 15.82 2.88
CA HIS A 100 14.75 15.27 3.05
C HIS A 100 14.65 13.89 3.75
N ALA A 101 15.76 13.32 4.21
CA ALA A 101 15.77 12.01 4.87
C ALA A 101 14.92 11.97 6.16
N ARG A 102 14.82 13.10 6.87
CA ARG A 102 13.96 13.20 8.06
C ARG A 102 12.47 13.21 7.71
N ASP A 103 12.11 13.83 6.59
CA ASP A 103 10.74 13.87 6.08
C ASP A 103 10.31 12.47 5.66
N ARG A 104 11.21 11.70 5.02
CA ARG A 104 11.01 10.27 4.72
C ARG A 104 10.75 9.43 5.97
N VAL A 105 11.53 9.65 7.05
CA VAL A 105 11.28 8.98 8.34
C VAL A 105 9.93 9.38 8.92
N GLN A 106 9.53 10.64 8.80
CA GLN A 106 8.23 11.12 9.26
C GLN A 106 7.10 10.43 8.49
N ASP A 107 7.14 10.44 7.17
CA ASP A 107 6.14 9.81 6.31
C ASP A 107 5.98 8.32 6.61
N ALA A 108 7.08 7.56 6.64
CA ALA A 108 7.04 6.13 6.93
C ALA A 108 6.45 5.83 8.32
N LYS A 109 6.80 6.63 9.33
CA LYS A 109 6.24 6.48 10.69
C LYS A 109 4.77 6.85 10.79
N VAL A 110 4.33 7.87 10.07
CA VAL A 110 2.91 8.23 10.00
C VAL A 110 2.12 7.13 9.28
N ALA A 111 2.62 6.62 8.15
CA ALA A 111 2.00 5.50 7.43
C ALA A 111 1.86 4.25 8.30
N LEU A 112 2.92 3.89 9.04
CA LEU A 112 2.95 2.80 10.02
C LEU A 112 2.02 3.02 11.23
N GLY A 113 1.44 4.22 11.40
CA GLY A 113 0.63 4.59 12.56
C GLY A 113 1.44 4.84 13.83
N GLU A 114 2.77 4.92 13.76
CA GLU A 114 3.65 5.21 14.90
C GLU A 114 3.66 6.71 15.26
N ARG A 115 3.15 7.57 14.38
CA ARG A 115 3.02 9.02 14.53
C ARG A 115 1.70 9.49 13.90
N GLY A 116 1.32 10.74 14.21
CA GLY A 116 0.04 11.31 13.80
C GLY A 116 -1.06 10.99 14.81
N GLU A 117 -2.30 10.94 14.34
CA GLU A 117 -3.44 10.54 15.17
C GLU A 117 -3.35 9.05 15.55
N PRO A 118 -3.85 8.67 16.74
CA PRO A 118 -3.83 7.27 17.17
C PRO A 118 -4.72 6.38 16.32
N TRP A 119 -4.20 5.23 15.87
CA TRP A 119 -4.95 4.30 15.01
C TRP A 119 -6.07 3.54 15.73
N TRP A 120 -6.11 3.58 17.06
CA TRP A 120 -7.20 3.00 17.87
C TRP A 120 -8.34 3.99 18.14
N GLU A 121 -8.22 5.23 17.66
CA GLU A 121 -9.26 6.25 17.72
C GLU A 121 -9.83 6.48 16.33
N THR A 122 -11.07 6.96 16.25
CA THR A 122 -11.64 7.43 14.98
C THR A 122 -10.82 8.63 14.50
N PRO A 123 -10.16 8.56 13.34
CA PRO A 123 -9.35 9.67 12.88
C PRO A 123 -10.24 10.84 12.46
N SER A 124 -9.73 12.06 12.64
CA SER A 124 -10.29 13.23 11.98
C SER A 124 -10.06 13.15 10.46
N GLU A 125 -10.81 13.94 9.69
CA GLU A 125 -10.59 14.02 8.25
C GLU A 125 -9.15 14.47 7.93
N GLU A 126 -8.62 15.44 8.67
CA GLU A 126 -7.26 15.95 8.50
C GLU A 126 -6.21 14.88 8.83
N GLY A 127 -6.39 14.17 9.95
CA GLY A 127 -5.48 13.09 10.36
C GLY A 127 -5.44 11.93 9.36
N LEU A 128 -6.60 11.56 8.82
CA LEU A 128 -6.70 10.52 7.79
C LEU A 128 -6.05 10.98 6.48
N ARG A 129 -6.31 12.21 6.03
CA ARG A 129 -5.66 12.81 4.85
C ARG A 129 -4.13 12.85 4.99
N ALA A 130 -3.64 13.25 6.16
CA ALA A 130 -2.20 13.28 6.44
C ALA A 130 -1.59 11.87 6.38
N ARG A 131 -2.29 10.86 6.93
CA ARG A 131 -1.85 9.46 6.90
C ARG A 131 -1.89 8.86 5.50
N GLU A 132 -2.90 9.20 4.69
CA GLU A 132 -3.01 8.84 3.28
C GLU A 132 -1.82 9.38 2.46
N ALA A 133 -1.56 10.68 2.54
CA ALA A 133 -0.47 11.30 1.79
C ALA A 133 0.90 10.74 2.20
N ALA A 134 1.13 10.52 3.50
CA ALA A 134 2.34 9.88 4.00
C ALA A 134 2.50 8.45 3.48
N THR A 135 1.41 7.68 3.39
CA THR A 135 1.41 6.32 2.86
C THR A 135 1.72 6.30 1.38
N VAL A 136 1.11 7.19 0.59
CA VAL A 136 1.42 7.34 -0.84
C VAL A 136 2.91 7.63 -1.04
N ARG A 137 3.47 8.62 -0.33
CA ARG A 137 4.89 8.97 -0.43
C ARG A 137 5.81 7.82 -0.02
N ALA A 138 5.52 7.16 1.10
CA ALA A 138 6.35 6.06 1.60
C ALA A 138 6.37 4.86 0.65
N LEU A 139 5.21 4.44 0.15
CA LEU A 139 5.12 3.31 -0.80
C LEU A 139 5.77 3.65 -2.15
N LEU A 140 5.57 4.87 -2.68
CA LEU A 140 6.20 5.29 -3.93
C LEU A 140 7.73 5.36 -3.82
N ARG A 141 8.26 5.83 -2.69
CA ARG A 141 9.71 5.84 -2.43
C ARG A 141 10.28 4.43 -2.30
N HIS A 142 9.59 3.54 -1.57
CA HIS A 142 10.01 2.15 -1.43
C HIS A 142 10.11 1.45 -2.80
N ARG A 143 9.10 1.63 -3.65
CA ARG A 143 9.01 0.96 -4.95
C ARG A 143 9.78 1.67 -6.08
N ALA A 144 10.55 2.71 -5.74
CA ALA A 144 11.61 3.36 -6.52
C ALA A 144 11.45 3.31 -8.06
N GLY A 145 10.59 4.18 -8.60
CA GLY A 145 10.41 4.31 -10.05
C GLY A 145 9.28 3.46 -10.64
N THR A 146 8.61 2.66 -9.83
CA THR A 146 7.35 1.99 -10.21
C THR A 146 6.13 2.73 -9.64
N THR A 147 4.95 2.19 -9.92
CA THR A 147 3.67 2.79 -9.53
C THR A 147 2.97 1.99 -8.43
N ILE A 148 2.09 2.64 -7.68
CA ILE A 148 1.10 1.99 -6.81
C ILE A 148 -0.31 2.16 -7.39
N CYS A 149 -1.29 1.47 -6.83
CA CYS A 149 -2.70 1.76 -7.09
C CYS A 149 -3.36 2.36 -5.83
N PRO A 150 -4.48 3.10 -5.95
CA PRO A 150 -5.19 3.61 -4.78
C PRO A 150 -5.55 2.53 -3.76
N SER A 151 -5.85 1.30 -4.21
CA SER A 151 -6.15 0.20 -3.30
C SER A 151 -4.96 -0.28 -2.48
N ASP A 152 -3.71 -0.01 -2.89
CA ASP A 152 -2.54 -0.29 -2.05
C ASP A 152 -2.57 0.60 -0.79
N VAL A 153 -2.86 1.90 -0.98
CA VAL A 153 -3.02 2.87 0.10
C VAL A 153 -4.20 2.48 0.99
N ALA A 154 -5.34 2.15 0.39
CA ALA A 154 -6.53 1.80 1.13
C ALA A 154 -6.36 0.54 1.97
N ARG A 155 -5.76 -0.52 1.40
CA ARG A 155 -5.49 -1.75 2.15
C ARG A 155 -4.49 -1.53 3.28
N THR A 156 -3.57 -0.57 3.11
CA THR A 156 -2.66 -0.18 4.18
C THR A 156 -3.42 0.47 5.35
N LEU A 157 -4.45 1.28 5.08
CA LEU A 157 -5.10 2.12 6.09
C LEU A 157 -6.42 1.59 6.65
N GLY A 158 -7.24 0.97 5.82
CA GLY A 158 -8.65 0.71 6.12
C GLY A 158 -8.96 -0.70 6.57
N GLY A 159 -7.96 -1.57 6.74
CA GLY A 159 -8.16 -2.96 7.19
C GLY A 159 -9.27 -3.67 6.38
N GLU A 160 -10.29 -4.18 7.07
CA GLU A 160 -11.43 -4.87 6.45
C GLU A 160 -12.35 -3.94 5.64
N ASN A 161 -12.44 -2.66 6.01
CA ASN A 161 -13.33 -1.65 5.41
C ASN A 161 -12.63 -0.76 4.38
N TRP A 162 -11.47 -1.17 3.88
CA TRP A 162 -10.62 -0.34 3.00
C TRP A 162 -11.34 0.23 1.76
N ARG A 163 -12.40 -0.43 1.27
CA ARG A 163 -13.14 0.05 0.10
C ARG A 163 -13.84 1.39 0.35
N GLU A 164 -14.24 1.67 1.58
CA GLU A 164 -14.92 2.90 1.96
C GLU A 164 -13.99 4.14 1.86
N LEU A 165 -12.68 3.92 1.96
CA LEU A 165 -11.68 4.98 1.82
C LEU A 165 -11.43 5.43 0.37
N MET A 166 -11.94 4.70 -0.62
CA MET A 166 -11.61 4.96 -2.03
C MET A 166 -11.95 6.37 -2.53
N PRO A 167 -13.11 6.97 -2.20
CA PRO A 167 -13.40 8.36 -2.60
C PRO A 167 -12.40 9.34 -1.99
N GLN A 168 -12.08 9.20 -0.70
CA GLN A 168 -11.15 10.09 -0.01
C GLN A 168 -9.73 9.98 -0.56
N ILE A 169 -9.25 8.75 -0.79
CA ILE A 169 -7.93 8.50 -1.37
C ILE A 169 -7.81 9.12 -2.76
N ARG A 170 -8.89 9.11 -3.56
CA ARG A 170 -8.90 9.78 -4.87
C ARG A 170 -8.81 11.30 -4.73
N GLU A 171 -9.48 11.90 -3.75
CA GLU A 171 -9.36 13.33 -3.48
C GLU A 171 -7.94 13.71 -3.05
N VAL A 172 -7.35 12.98 -2.10
CA VAL A 172 -5.98 13.22 -1.65
C VAL A 172 -4.97 13.03 -2.78
N ALA A 173 -5.13 11.98 -3.61
CA ALA A 173 -4.29 11.81 -4.79
C ALA A 173 -4.45 12.98 -5.79
N GLY A 174 -5.65 13.55 -5.90
CA GLY A 174 -5.91 14.71 -6.75
C GLY A 174 -5.21 15.97 -6.24
N ASP A 175 -5.25 16.20 -4.93
CA ASP A 175 -4.55 17.30 -4.28
C ASP A 175 -3.03 17.16 -4.43
N MET A 176 -2.49 15.97 -4.17
CA MET A 176 -1.06 15.67 -4.35
C MET A 176 -0.60 15.83 -5.81
N ALA A 177 -1.44 15.43 -6.78
CA ALA A 177 -1.16 15.62 -8.20
C ALA A 177 -1.20 17.10 -8.60
N GLY A 178 -2.13 17.88 -8.04
CA GLY A 178 -2.26 19.31 -8.28
C GLY A 178 -1.03 20.12 -7.86
N VAL A 179 -0.30 19.66 -6.84
CA VAL A 179 0.96 20.28 -6.38
C VAL A 179 2.22 19.60 -6.94
N GLY A 180 2.08 18.62 -7.84
CA GLY A 180 3.21 17.97 -8.50
C GLY A 180 3.96 16.93 -7.65
N GLU A 181 3.45 16.52 -6.49
CA GLU A 181 4.04 15.44 -5.69
C GLU A 181 3.88 14.08 -6.38
N ILE A 182 2.76 13.85 -7.07
CA ILE A 182 2.49 12.61 -7.80
C ILE A 182 1.99 12.89 -9.22
N THR A 183 2.06 11.88 -10.07
CA THR A 183 1.29 11.82 -11.32
C THR A 183 0.30 10.67 -11.25
N VAL A 184 -0.89 10.86 -11.81
CA VAL A 184 -1.91 9.81 -11.91
C VAL A 184 -2.00 9.36 -13.36
N GLN A 185 -1.89 8.06 -13.59
CA GLN A 185 -1.85 7.48 -14.92
C GLN A 185 -2.97 6.47 -15.12
N GLN A 186 -3.53 6.44 -16.32
CA GLN A 186 -4.43 5.39 -16.77
C GLN A 186 -4.02 4.95 -18.18
N LYS A 187 -3.79 3.65 -18.36
CA LYS A 187 -3.28 3.08 -19.63
C LYS A 187 -1.99 3.78 -20.13
N GLY A 188 -1.14 4.24 -19.20
CA GLY A 188 0.13 4.91 -19.50
C GLY A 188 0.03 6.41 -19.76
N GLU A 189 -1.19 6.98 -19.76
CA GLU A 189 -1.41 8.41 -19.98
C GLU A 189 -1.74 9.12 -18.66
N THR A 190 -1.23 10.33 -18.48
CA THR A 190 -1.57 11.18 -17.34
C THR A 190 -3.04 11.58 -17.39
N VAL A 191 -3.77 11.37 -16.30
CA VAL A 191 -5.20 11.68 -16.18
C VAL A 191 -5.52 12.42 -14.88
N ASP A 192 -6.63 13.15 -14.87
CA ASP A 192 -7.20 13.67 -13.62
C ASP A 192 -7.94 12.55 -12.87
N VAL A 193 -7.48 12.25 -11.65
CA VAL A 193 -8.05 11.20 -10.79
C VAL A 193 -9.51 11.43 -10.39
N ARG A 194 -9.95 12.69 -10.33
CA ARG A 194 -11.32 13.06 -9.94
C ARG A 194 -12.33 12.71 -11.01
N THR A 195 -11.90 12.66 -12.27
CA THR A 195 -12.76 12.33 -13.42
C THR A 195 -12.49 10.94 -13.98
N ALA A 196 -11.28 10.39 -13.80
CA ALA A 196 -10.89 9.08 -14.31
C ALA A 196 -11.73 7.93 -13.73
N ARG A 197 -12.27 7.08 -14.61
CA ARG A 197 -13.09 5.92 -14.24
C ARG A 197 -12.30 4.63 -14.37
N GLY A 198 -12.44 3.73 -13.39
CA GLY A 198 -11.76 2.44 -13.39
C GLY A 198 -10.33 2.49 -12.82
N PRO A 199 -9.50 1.48 -13.14
CA PRO A 199 -8.16 1.35 -12.59
C PRO A 199 -7.25 2.51 -13.00
N ILE A 200 -6.52 3.04 -12.02
CA ILE A 200 -5.51 4.09 -12.18
C ILE A 200 -4.24 3.68 -11.42
N ARG A 201 -3.12 4.31 -11.78
CA ARG A 201 -1.81 4.13 -11.17
C ARG A 201 -1.33 5.48 -10.64
N LEU A 202 -0.77 5.49 -9.44
CA LEU A 202 -0.09 6.65 -8.87
C LEU A 202 1.41 6.43 -9.08
N ALA A 203 2.10 7.44 -9.62
CA ALA A 203 3.54 7.43 -9.83
C ALA A 203 4.16 8.65 -9.14
N PRO A 204 5.47 8.66 -8.87
CA PRO A 204 6.15 9.85 -8.38
C PRO A 204 5.97 11.01 -9.38
N GLY A 205 5.66 12.20 -8.86
CA GLY A 205 5.66 13.44 -9.61
C GLY A 205 7.02 14.14 -9.52
N PRO A 206 7.23 15.25 -10.23
CA PRO A 206 8.49 15.97 -10.23
C PRO A 206 8.97 16.36 -8.82
N GLU A 207 8.07 16.78 -7.93
CA GLU A 207 8.44 17.20 -6.57
C GLU A 207 8.88 16.01 -5.70
N LEU A 208 8.25 14.85 -5.86
CA LEU A 208 8.64 13.64 -5.12
C LEU A 208 9.87 12.96 -5.72
N ALA A 209 9.98 12.93 -7.05
CA ALA A 209 11.14 12.38 -7.76
C ALA A 209 12.40 13.24 -7.56
N GLY A 210 12.24 14.56 -7.44
CA GLY A 210 13.30 15.50 -7.05
C GLY A 210 13.81 15.30 -5.62
N MET A 211 13.13 14.48 -4.81
CA MET A 211 13.57 13.99 -3.50
C MET A 211 13.96 12.51 -3.61
N PRO A 212 15.08 12.17 -4.29
CA PRO A 212 15.42 10.80 -4.59
C PRO A 212 15.54 9.95 -3.32
N ALA A 213 15.04 8.72 -3.41
CA ALA A 213 15.33 7.65 -2.45
C ALA A 213 16.81 7.24 -2.61
N ASP A 214 17.72 8.11 -2.19
CA ASP A 214 19.17 7.91 -2.15
C ASP A 214 19.82 7.39 -3.45
N GLY A 215 20.18 8.31 -4.35
CA GLY A 215 21.32 8.23 -5.29
C GLY A 215 21.52 6.96 -6.11
N GLU A 216 21.22 7.06 -7.40
CA GLU A 216 22.08 6.47 -8.44
C GLU A 216 23.54 6.92 -8.27
#